data_AF-A0A662Z004-F1
#
_entry.id   AF-A0A662Z004-F1
#
_cell.length_a   1.000
_cell.length_b   1.000
_cell.length_c   1.000
_cell.angle_alpha   90.00
_cell.angle_beta   90.00
_cell.angle_gamma   90.00
#
_symmetry.space_group_name_H-M   'P 1'
#
loop_
_entity.id
_entity.type
_entity.pdbx_description
1 polymer ?
#
loop_
_entity_poly.entity_id
_entity_poly.type
_entity_poly.pdbx_seq_one_letter_code
_entity_poly.pdbx_strand_id
1 'polypeptide(L)'
;MEVAGLNYKSAYVITKLNLDNNITNYQKIEIGEMNLYYDDHLDITSYTGENAKIYLLGFCYDIRDGLRNEESILKELLESSDIHQDLEFIGGRYILIFDIGSNQFVYSDALQVRPLVYHTESSSLSSHDTLLANLLSSKGFVINGPSKFKNNSLDFTQYDQIKKYNPSLYTDFKNFKFIRFYPRVQLETKSVEEVFVEIKPFLDENIKYLENHKREVYVTVTGGIDSRVSTSLTRDFSNKIEYLTYTRPRDTLKTPLQKLIYKNDAAITLQMKKYMGWNHTIIDLEEYKPNKSEYETFLKMFNSRHSYSLIKYYREKKKYYKALHFKSAAFGLGKADFSRKLDNQEDSYEFYEKCMHGMSSEFKERADYQQQIREYFDRNKITEGLTLGRHFYDLFYLESRIGNWHSNLTLESDPETDEFILINARRIIDLIMSPSKEDRRQYKLYKKIINNYWPVLLKFDVNKFPSNSKYELDYNNRHTLKNISIISLNQILIEDHSNGVIVKPRTDQIQDFEFYTFSVLNNSNVNKKIKIYSYYRKTKARNNIKVLIKQNMEVKTFDILYLNEGHELEIEGKSNLTISIFYSRSFSKSSWITAGRLRIEES
;
A
#
# COMPACT_ATOMS: atom_id res chain seq x y z
N MET A 1 16.82 -20.48 12.73
CA MET A 1 17.81 -19.83 13.59
C MET A 1 17.14 -19.58 14.92
N GLU A 2 17.74 -20.04 16.01
CA GLU A 2 17.15 -19.92 17.33
C GLU A 2 18.00 -19.06 18.26
N VAL A 3 17.34 -18.10 18.93
CA VAL A 3 17.95 -17.17 19.89
C VAL A 3 16.96 -16.92 21.01
N ALA A 4 17.40 -17.04 22.26
CA ALA A 4 16.58 -16.83 23.46
C ALA A 4 15.27 -17.65 23.46
N GLY A 5 15.31 -18.89 22.95
CA GLY A 5 14.15 -19.79 22.86
C GLY A 5 13.11 -19.40 21.80
N LEU A 6 13.44 -18.49 20.88
CA LEU A 6 12.60 -18.09 19.75
C LEU A 6 13.22 -18.56 18.45
N ASN A 7 12.40 -19.17 17.58
CA ASN A 7 12.83 -19.70 16.28
C ASN A 7 12.47 -18.73 15.15
N TYR A 8 13.48 -18.06 14.60
CA TYR A 8 13.34 -17.11 13.50
C TYR A 8 13.65 -17.82 12.17
N LYS A 9 12.61 -17.96 11.35
CA LYS A 9 12.69 -18.53 9.99
C LYS A 9 13.12 -17.47 8.99
N SER A 10 13.92 -17.88 8.00
CA SER A 10 14.54 -16.97 7.00
C SER A 10 15.27 -15.78 7.62
N ALA A 11 15.72 -15.91 8.87
CA ALA A 11 16.43 -14.86 9.56
C ALA A 11 17.91 -14.86 9.19
N TYR A 12 18.52 -13.68 9.27
CA TYR A 12 19.95 -13.51 9.11
C TYR A 12 20.47 -12.36 9.97
N VAL A 13 21.77 -12.44 10.27
CA VAL A 13 22.56 -11.44 10.99
C VAL A 13 23.91 -11.28 10.28
N ILE A 14 24.27 -10.04 9.98
CA ILE A 14 25.52 -9.66 9.33
C ILE A 14 26.31 -8.82 10.35
N THR A 15 27.45 -9.31 10.82
CA THR A 15 28.16 -8.66 11.94
C THR A 15 29.66 -8.95 11.95
N LYS A 16 30.44 -8.08 12.61
CA LYS A 16 31.85 -8.38 12.97
C LYS A 16 31.95 -9.23 14.24
N LEU A 17 30.87 -9.34 15.02
CA LEU A 17 30.85 -10.11 16.26
C LEU A 17 30.85 -11.61 15.98
N ASN A 18 31.57 -12.39 16.79
CA ASN A 18 31.38 -13.83 16.84
C ASN A 18 30.11 -14.14 17.64
N LEU A 19 29.15 -14.83 17.02
CA LEU A 19 27.86 -15.21 17.62
C LEU A 19 27.70 -16.72 17.81
N ASP A 20 28.77 -17.50 17.67
CA ASP A 20 28.70 -18.96 17.56
C ASP A 20 28.09 -19.62 18.81
N ASN A 21 28.28 -19.00 19.99
CA ASN A 21 27.74 -19.46 21.28
C ASN A 21 26.41 -18.80 21.67
N ASN A 22 25.87 -17.91 20.84
CA ASN A 22 24.67 -17.10 21.13
C ASN A 22 23.47 -17.51 20.27
N ILE A 23 23.70 -18.33 19.24
CA ILE A 23 22.71 -18.75 18.25
C ILE A 23 22.77 -20.27 18.12
N THR A 24 21.64 -20.93 17.93
CA THR A 24 21.56 -22.33 17.52
C THR A 24 20.78 -22.47 16.20
N ASN A 25 20.88 -23.62 15.54
CA ASN A 25 20.17 -23.90 14.27
C ASN A 25 20.44 -22.82 13.19
N TYR A 26 21.71 -22.56 12.91
CA TYR A 26 22.16 -21.56 11.94
C TYR A 26 23.20 -22.13 10.98
N GLN A 27 23.36 -21.45 9.85
CA GLN A 27 24.47 -21.58 8.91
C GLN A 27 25.34 -20.32 8.98
N LYS A 28 26.63 -20.46 8.64
CA LYS A 28 27.59 -19.34 8.69
C LYS A 28 28.41 -19.25 7.41
N ILE A 29 28.61 -18.03 6.92
CA ILE A 29 29.58 -17.70 5.87
C ILE A 29 30.47 -16.58 6.40
N GLU A 30 31.78 -16.74 6.24
CA GLU A 30 32.77 -15.70 6.54
C GLU A 30 33.12 -14.95 5.24
N ILE A 31 33.06 -13.62 5.28
CA ILE A 31 33.20 -12.72 4.13
C ILE A 31 34.11 -11.57 4.55
N GLY A 32 35.42 -11.72 4.37
CA GLY A 32 36.40 -10.78 4.94
C GLY A 32 36.27 -10.65 6.46
N GLU A 33 36.04 -9.43 6.96
CA GLU A 33 35.80 -9.18 8.40
C GLU A 33 34.34 -9.42 8.85
N MET A 34 33.47 -9.78 7.91
CA MET A 34 32.04 -9.91 8.13
C MET A 34 31.65 -11.38 8.31
N ASN A 35 30.87 -11.66 9.35
CA ASN A 35 30.21 -12.94 9.53
C ASN A 35 28.74 -12.81 9.11
N LEU A 36 28.29 -13.69 8.23
CA LEU A 36 26.89 -13.87 7.89
C LEU A 36 26.36 -15.13 8.56
N TYR A 37 25.51 -14.95 9.57
CA TYR A 37 24.74 -16.00 10.22
C TYR A 37 23.35 -16.02 9.62
N TYR A 38 22.81 -17.20 9.27
CA TYR A 38 21.49 -17.28 8.65
C TYR A 38 20.73 -18.58 8.99
N ASP A 39 19.41 -18.52 8.89
CA ASP A 39 18.50 -19.65 8.98
C ASP A 39 18.51 -20.46 7.67
N ASP A 40 18.36 -21.77 7.78
CA ASP A 40 18.36 -22.73 6.68
C ASP A 40 17.21 -22.54 5.66
N HIS A 41 16.18 -21.75 5.99
CA HIS A 41 15.11 -21.42 5.05
C HIS A 41 15.49 -20.22 4.15
N LEU A 42 16.61 -19.54 4.44
CA LEU A 42 17.10 -18.44 3.62
C LEU A 42 17.81 -18.96 2.36
N ASP A 43 17.34 -18.56 1.18
CA ASP A 43 18.11 -18.80 -0.04
C ASP A 43 19.32 -17.88 -0.11
N ILE A 44 20.49 -18.49 -0.37
CA ILE A 44 21.73 -17.78 -0.65
C ILE A 44 22.30 -18.28 -1.97
N THR A 45 22.41 -17.37 -2.93
CA THR A 45 23.12 -17.58 -4.20
C THR A 45 24.40 -16.75 -4.18
N SER A 46 25.48 -17.22 -4.79
CA SER A 46 26.72 -16.43 -4.87
C SER A 46 27.44 -16.65 -6.20
N TYR A 47 28.17 -15.62 -6.64
CA TYR A 47 29.07 -15.71 -7.79
C TYR A 47 30.46 -15.22 -7.38
N THR A 48 31.50 -15.94 -7.81
CA THR A 48 32.90 -15.63 -7.53
C THR A 48 33.58 -15.25 -8.85
N GLY A 49 34.02 -14.00 -8.97
CA GLY A 49 34.88 -13.53 -10.05
C GLY A 49 36.36 -13.71 -9.70
N GLU A 50 37.26 -13.10 -10.48
CA GLU A 50 38.71 -13.27 -10.28
C GLU A 50 39.21 -12.70 -8.94
N ASN A 51 38.75 -11.50 -8.56
CA ASN A 51 39.24 -10.77 -7.36
C ASN A 51 38.10 -10.29 -6.44
N ALA A 52 36.89 -10.78 -6.67
CA ALA A 52 35.71 -10.34 -5.96
C ALA A 52 34.67 -11.45 -5.88
N LYS A 53 33.77 -11.34 -4.91
CA LYS A 53 32.64 -12.24 -4.75
C LYS A 53 31.39 -11.45 -4.43
N ILE A 54 30.24 -11.94 -4.89
CA ILE A 54 28.94 -11.36 -4.59
C ILE A 54 28.03 -12.44 -4.00
N TYR A 55 27.29 -12.09 -2.97
CA TYR A 55 26.30 -12.94 -2.33
C TYR A 55 24.92 -12.29 -2.44
N LEU A 56 23.93 -13.08 -2.80
CA LEU A 56 22.51 -12.74 -2.87
C LEU A 56 21.79 -13.48 -1.75
N LEU A 57 21.20 -12.73 -0.83
CA LEU A 57 20.33 -13.28 0.21
C LEU A 57 18.89 -13.05 -0.22
N GLY A 58 18.23 -14.08 -0.75
CA GLY A 58 16.86 -14.01 -1.25
C GLY A 58 16.81 -14.30 -2.73
N PHE A 59 16.04 -13.52 -3.49
CA PHE A 59 15.96 -13.67 -4.94
C PHE A 59 16.00 -12.32 -5.64
N CYS A 60 16.51 -12.31 -6.88
CA CYS A 60 16.47 -11.15 -7.75
C CYS A 60 16.11 -11.53 -9.19
N TYR A 61 15.78 -10.53 -10.00
CA TYR A 61 15.52 -10.64 -11.42
C TYR A 61 15.88 -9.33 -12.11
N ASP A 62 16.20 -9.40 -13.40
CA ASP A 62 16.52 -8.22 -14.22
C ASP A 62 15.28 -7.81 -15.02
N ILE A 63 14.80 -6.58 -14.83
CA ILE A 63 13.62 -6.10 -15.57
C ILE A 63 13.90 -5.91 -17.07
N ARG A 64 15.16 -5.99 -17.51
CA ARG A 64 15.57 -5.92 -18.92
C ARG A 64 15.52 -7.29 -19.61
N ASP A 65 15.57 -8.38 -18.86
CA ASP A 65 15.49 -9.76 -19.36
C ASP A 65 14.96 -10.72 -18.29
N GLY A 66 13.68 -11.05 -18.37
CA GLY A 66 12.96 -11.88 -17.42
C GLY A 66 13.31 -13.38 -17.45
N LEU A 67 14.14 -13.84 -18.40
CA LEU A 67 14.64 -15.23 -18.43
C LEU A 67 16.05 -15.36 -17.85
N ARG A 68 16.68 -14.24 -17.51
CA ARG A 68 18.02 -14.24 -16.94
C ARG A 68 18.02 -14.88 -15.56
N ASN A 69 18.93 -15.82 -15.34
CA ASN A 69 19.06 -16.48 -14.04
C ASN A 69 19.89 -15.62 -13.06
N GLU A 70 19.73 -15.89 -11.77
CA GLU A 70 20.38 -15.13 -10.70
C GLU A 70 21.91 -15.15 -10.81
N GLU A 71 22.53 -16.28 -11.11
CA GLU A 71 23.99 -16.38 -11.25
C GLU A 71 24.54 -15.45 -12.34
N SER A 72 23.84 -15.36 -13.48
CA SER A 72 24.19 -14.45 -14.58
C SER A 72 24.02 -12.99 -14.19
N ILE A 73 22.95 -12.67 -13.45
CA ILE A 73 22.74 -11.32 -12.89
C ILE A 73 23.89 -10.96 -11.94
N LEU A 74 24.24 -11.85 -11.02
CA LEU A 74 25.31 -11.63 -10.05
C LEU A 74 26.67 -11.44 -10.73
N LYS A 75 26.95 -12.23 -11.78
CA LYS A 75 28.13 -12.06 -12.61
C LYS A 75 28.20 -10.65 -13.22
N GLU A 76 27.14 -10.22 -13.91
CA GLU A 76 27.10 -8.91 -14.56
C GLU A 76 27.23 -7.76 -13.55
N LEU A 77 26.59 -7.87 -12.39
CA LEU A 77 26.74 -6.87 -11.33
C LEU A 77 28.17 -6.81 -10.80
N LEU A 78 28.82 -7.95 -10.61
CA LEU A 78 30.21 -7.99 -10.13
C LEU A 78 31.21 -7.42 -11.14
N GLU A 79 30.92 -7.58 -12.43
CA GLU A 79 31.72 -7.11 -13.57
C GLU A 79 31.32 -5.70 -14.05
N SER A 80 30.32 -5.07 -13.43
CA SER A 80 29.76 -3.79 -13.85
C SER A 80 30.74 -2.63 -13.69
N SER A 81 30.80 -1.76 -14.70
CA SER A 81 31.53 -0.48 -14.63
C SER A 81 30.79 0.61 -13.85
N ASP A 82 29.45 0.51 -13.75
CA ASP A 82 28.61 1.40 -12.95
C ASP A 82 27.54 0.56 -12.24
N ILE A 83 27.94 -0.07 -11.14
CA ILE A 83 27.08 -0.96 -10.36
C ILE A 83 25.78 -0.28 -9.93
N HIS A 84 25.82 1.01 -9.60
CA HIS A 84 24.63 1.72 -9.15
C HIS A 84 23.62 1.91 -10.29
N GLN A 85 24.07 1.92 -11.55
CA GLN A 85 23.20 2.07 -12.72
C GLN A 85 22.52 0.74 -13.02
N ASP A 86 23.29 -0.35 -13.01
CA ASP A 86 22.73 -1.69 -13.22
C ASP A 86 21.74 -2.07 -12.11
N LEU A 87 22.02 -1.70 -10.85
CA LEU A 87 21.09 -1.89 -9.73
C LEU A 87 19.77 -1.12 -9.86
N GLU A 88 19.63 -0.17 -10.80
CA GLU A 88 18.33 0.47 -11.06
C GLU A 88 17.34 -0.48 -11.74
N PHE A 89 17.86 -1.50 -12.44
CA PHE A 89 17.09 -2.48 -13.22
C PHE A 89 16.88 -3.80 -12.51
N ILE A 90 17.54 -4.02 -11.36
CA ILE A 90 17.38 -5.25 -10.59
C ILE A 90 16.18 -5.12 -9.67
N GLY A 91 15.22 -6.03 -9.83
CA GLY A 91 14.10 -6.22 -8.93
C GLY A 91 14.24 -7.48 -8.08
N GLY A 92 13.39 -7.63 -7.07
CA GLY A 92 13.35 -8.84 -6.24
C GLY A 92 13.02 -8.58 -4.78
N ARG A 93 13.46 -9.48 -3.91
CA ARG A 93 13.44 -9.34 -2.44
C ARG A 93 14.80 -9.85 -1.97
N TYR A 94 15.74 -8.92 -1.78
CA TYR A 94 17.12 -9.32 -1.59
C TYR A 94 17.94 -8.36 -0.72
N ILE A 95 19.01 -8.91 -0.16
CA ILE A 95 20.22 -8.18 0.22
C ILE A 95 21.36 -8.69 -0.66
N LEU A 96 22.14 -7.76 -1.24
CA LEU A 96 23.38 -8.07 -1.96
C LEU A 96 24.56 -7.70 -1.09
N ILE A 97 25.56 -8.58 -1.05
CA ILE A 97 26.83 -8.35 -0.37
C ILE A 97 27.94 -8.50 -1.40
N PHE A 98 28.65 -7.41 -1.67
CA PHE A 98 29.87 -7.42 -2.48
C PHE A 98 31.07 -7.54 -1.57
N ASP A 99 31.98 -8.44 -1.89
CA ASP A 99 33.28 -8.63 -1.25
C ASP A 99 34.35 -8.38 -2.30
N ILE A 100 34.96 -7.19 -2.28
CA ILE A 100 35.90 -6.72 -3.30
C ILE A 100 37.22 -6.39 -2.61
N GLY A 101 38.21 -7.28 -2.76
CA GLY A 101 39.49 -7.18 -2.06
C GLY A 101 39.30 -7.17 -0.54
N SER A 102 39.54 -6.03 0.11
CA SER A 102 39.39 -5.86 1.57
C SER A 102 38.11 -5.12 1.98
N ASN A 103 37.24 -4.77 1.04
CA ASN A 103 36.06 -3.95 1.28
C ASN A 103 34.79 -4.77 1.06
N GLN A 104 33.84 -4.66 1.99
CA GLN A 104 32.53 -5.29 1.89
C GLN A 104 31.45 -4.22 1.78
N PHE A 105 30.54 -4.38 0.81
CA PHE A 105 29.42 -3.47 0.59
C PHE A 105 28.10 -4.21 0.68
N VAL A 106 27.13 -3.64 1.40
CA VAL A 106 25.78 -4.21 1.56
C VAL A 106 24.76 -3.30 0.90
N TYR A 107 23.95 -3.87 0.00
CA TYR A 107 22.86 -3.21 -0.71
C TYR A 107 21.54 -3.95 -0.46
N SER A 108 20.43 -3.22 -0.45
CA SER A 108 19.09 -3.81 -0.43
C SER A 108 18.33 -3.59 -1.74
N ASP A 109 17.26 -4.36 -1.91
CA ASP A 109 16.26 -4.12 -2.95
C ASP A 109 15.66 -2.70 -2.84
N ALA A 110 15.08 -2.21 -3.95
CA ALA A 110 14.66 -0.81 -4.09
C ALA A 110 13.61 -0.35 -3.06
N LEU A 111 12.87 -1.28 -2.47
CA LEU A 111 11.79 -1.03 -1.51
C LEU A 111 12.09 -1.60 -0.12
N GLN A 112 13.27 -2.16 0.14
CA GLN A 112 13.64 -2.89 1.37
C GLN A 112 12.62 -3.98 1.73
N VAL A 113 12.04 -4.68 0.76
CA VAL A 113 11.04 -5.74 1.02
C VAL A 113 11.67 -6.89 1.79
N ARG A 114 12.98 -7.11 1.60
CA ARG A 114 13.81 -7.94 2.47
C ARG A 114 14.22 -7.11 3.70
N PRO A 115 13.69 -7.40 4.90
CA PRO A 115 13.77 -6.45 6.01
C PRO A 115 15.18 -6.36 6.60
N LEU A 116 15.61 -5.15 6.96
CA LEU A 116 16.95 -4.93 7.48
C LEU A 116 16.93 -3.85 8.55
N VAL A 117 17.54 -4.15 9.69
CA VAL A 117 17.79 -3.24 10.80
C VAL A 117 19.27 -3.21 11.11
N TYR A 118 19.72 -2.18 11.79
CA TYR A 118 21.12 -2.00 12.12
C TYR A 118 21.34 -1.46 13.53
N HIS A 119 22.53 -1.74 14.04
CA HIS A 119 23.09 -1.17 15.25
C HIS A 119 24.50 -0.66 14.96
N THR A 120 24.70 0.65 15.12
CA THR A 120 25.95 1.33 14.73
C THR A 120 27.15 0.90 15.55
N GLU A 121 27.02 0.89 16.88
CA GLU A 121 28.15 0.65 17.79
C GLU A 121 28.76 -0.74 17.61
N SER A 122 27.93 -1.76 17.37
CA SER A 122 28.40 -3.13 17.15
C SER A 122 28.68 -3.46 15.69
N SER A 123 28.53 -2.50 14.77
CA SER A 123 28.64 -2.73 13.31
C SER A 123 27.85 -3.96 12.85
N SER A 124 26.57 -4.00 13.19
CA SER A 124 25.72 -5.18 12.96
C SER A 124 24.44 -4.83 12.20
N LEU A 125 24.06 -5.69 11.27
CA LEU A 125 22.79 -5.67 10.54
C LEU A 125 22.02 -6.97 10.83
N SER A 126 20.69 -6.92 10.80
CA SER A 126 19.84 -8.10 11.04
C SER A 126 18.51 -7.98 10.31
N SER A 127 17.93 -9.12 9.99
CA SER A 127 16.55 -9.24 9.51
C SER A 127 15.49 -8.75 10.51
N HIS A 128 15.71 -8.96 11.81
CA HIS A 128 14.74 -8.67 12.88
C HIS A 128 15.36 -7.78 13.96
N ASP A 129 14.56 -6.85 14.49
CA ASP A 129 14.95 -5.96 15.60
C ASP A 129 15.05 -6.71 16.94
N THR A 130 14.11 -7.59 17.24
CA THR A 130 14.08 -8.45 18.44
C THR A 130 15.25 -9.44 18.48
N LEU A 131 15.55 -10.09 17.35
CA LEU A 131 16.72 -10.96 17.19
C LEU A 131 18.00 -10.19 17.50
N LEU A 132 18.19 -9.03 16.88
CA LEU A 132 19.39 -8.22 17.07
C LEU A 132 19.49 -7.71 18.50
N ALA A 133 18.39 -7.25 19.11
CA ALA A 133 18.36 -6.81 20.50
C ALA A 133 18.83 -7.91 21.46
N ASN A 134 18.28 -9.12 21.34
CA ASN A 134 18.65 -10.25 22.19
C ASN A 134 20.13 -10.61 22.05
N LEU A 135 20.66 -10.63 20.83
CA LEU A 135 22.06 -10.91 20.56
C LEU A 135 22.98 -9.85 21.15
N LEU A 136 22.66 -8.58 20.94
CA LEU A 136 23.45 -7.46 21.45
C LEU A 136 23.44 -7.40 22.98
N SER A 137 22.28 -7.59 23.62
CA SER A 137 22.20 -7.66 25.08
C SER A 137 23.02 -8.82 25.65
N SER A 138 23.04 -9.99 24.98
CA SER A 138 23.88 -11.12 25.40
C SER A 138 25.39 -10.86 25.24
N LYS A 139 25.77 -9.83 24.48
CA LYS A 139 27.15 -9.36 24.31
C LYS A 139 27.47 -8.13 25.17
N GLY A 140 26.55 -7.71 26.04
CA GLY A 140 26.76 -6.60 26.99
C GLY A 140 26.42 -5.21 26.46
N PHE A 141 25.83 -5.08 25.26
CA PHE A 141 25.36 -3.79 24.76
C PHE A 141 24.08 -3.35 25.48
N VAL A 142 23.96 -2.05 25.72
CA VAL A 142 22.76 -1.45 26.35
C VAL A 142 21.69 -1.22 25.29
N ILE A 143 20.62 -2.00 25.36
CA ILE A 143 19.47 -1.90 24.44
C ILE A 143 18.22 -1.53 25.23
N ASN A 144 17.71 -0.32 25.02
CA ASN A 144 16.52 0.21 25.67
C ASN A 144 15.28 -0.08 24.82
N GLY A 145 14.20 -0.56 25.46
CA GLY A 145 12.94 -0.93 24.81
C GLY A 145 12.31 -2.17 25.44
N PRO A 146 11.17 -2.67 24.93
CA PRO A 146 10.45 -2.18 23.75
C PRO A 146 9.61 -0.92 24.03
N SER A 147 9.73 0.11 23.19
CA SER A 147 8.93 1.35 23.22
C SER A 147 7.79 1.30 22.21
N LYS A 148 6.56 1.49 22.68
CA LYS A 148 5.37 1.57 21.79
C LYS A 148 5.28 2.88 21.01
N PHE A 149 5.95 3.94 21.47
CA PHE A 149 5.78 5.30 20.94
C PHE A 149 6.56 5.55 19.64
N LYS A 150 7.66 4.84 19.45
CA LYS A 150 8.55 5.02 18.29
C LYS A 150 8.27 4.02 17.17
N ASN A 151 7.46 2.99 17.43
CA ASN A 151 7.27 1.90 16.50
C ASN A 151 6.69 2.39 15.16
N ASN A 152 7.45 2.19 14.07
CA ASN A 152 7.13 2.58 12.69
C ASN A 152 7.02 4.10 12.45
N SER A 153 7.55 4.93 13.37
CA SER A 153 7.80 6.35 13.13
C SER A 153 9.21 6.53 12.60
N LEU A 154 9.40 7.27 11.51
CA LEU A 154 10.71 7.52 10.89
C LEU A 154 11.45 6.22 10.50
N ASP A 155 12.67 6.05 11.00
CA ASP A 155 13.55 4.87 10.89
C ASP A 155 13.63 4.10 12.22
N PHE A 156 12.70 4.31 13.15
CA PHE A 156 12.75 3.66 14.45
C PHE A 156 12.20 2.25 14.44
N THR A 157 12.84 1.41 15.26
CA THR A 157 12.30 0.13 15.72
C THR A 157 11.64 0.32 17.09
N GLN A 158 11.23 -0.78 17.72
CA GLN A 158 10.80 -0.74 19.12
C GLN A 158 11.97 -0.57 20.11
N TYR A 159 13.22 -0.64 19.66
CA TYR A 159 14.42 -0.45 20.49
C TYR A 159 15.12 0.86 20.12
N ASP A 160 15.59 1.61 21.11
CA ASP A 160 16.13 2.94 20.88
C ASP A 160 17.43 2.92 20.06
N GLN A 161 18.30 1.94 20.32
CA GLN A 161 19.61 1.81 19.69
C GLN A 161 19.55 1.14 18.31
N ILE A 162 18.47 0.43 18.00
CA ILE A 162 18.32 -0.30 16.74
C ILE A 162 17.45 0.52 15.79
N LYS A 163 17.97 0.77 14.59
CA LYS A 163 17.29 1.56 13.55
C LYS A 163 17.01 0.70 12.33
N LYS A 164 16.01 1.10 11.54
CA LYS A 164 15.68 0.45 10.28
C LYS A 164 16.55 0.98 9.16
N TYR A 165 16.91 0.09 8.25
CA TYR A 165 17.74 0.42 7.10
C TYR A 165 16.96 1.21 6.05
N ASN A 166 17.62 2.16 5.38
CA ASN A 166 17.00 2.96 4.33
C ASN A 166 17.39 2.41 2.94
N PRO A 167 16.40 2.04 2.08
CA PRO A 167 16.68 1.45 0.76
C PRO A 167 17.42 2.38 -0.22
N SER A 168 17.53 3.67 0.09
CA SER A 168 18.28 4.64 -0.72
C SER A 168 19.77 4.72 -0.37
N LEU A 169 20.20 3.97 0.64
CA LEU A 169 21.58 3.90 1.12
C LEU A 169 22.17 2.52 0.84
N TYR A 170 23.50 2.48 0.70
CA TYR A 170 24.26 1.24 0.84
C TYR A 170 25.25 1.39 1.99
N THR A 171 25.77 0.28 2.51
CA THR A 171 26.71 0.27 3.61
C THR A 171 28.09 -0.13 3.14
N ASP A 172 29.08 0.74 3.32
CA ASP A 172 30.48 0.33 3.45
C ASP A 172 30.63 -0.36 4.80
N PHE A 173 30.66 -1.69 4.80
CA PHE A 173 30.62 -2.49 6.02
C PHE A 173 31.96 -2.47 6.77
N LYS A 174 33.07 -2.31 6.06
CA LYS A 174 34.41 -2.23 6.67
C LYS A 174 34.47 -1.09 7.68
N ASN A 175 33.99 0.10 7.27
CA ASN A 175 33.94 1.29 8.10
C ASN A 175 32.59 1.50 8.80
N PHE A 176 31.62 0.62 8.54
CA PHE A 176 30.22 0.74 8.94
C PHE A 176 29.59 2.11 8.65
N LYS A 177 29.79 2.60 7.42
CA LYS A 177 29.29 3.89 6.94
C LYS A 177 28.16 3.72 5.94
N PHE A 178 27.10 4.50 6.10
CA PHE A 178 25.98 4.56 5.17
C PHE A 178 26.21 5.66 4.13
N ILE A 179 26.08 5.30 2.86
CA ILE A 179 26.32 6.17 1.71
C ILE A 179 25.06 6.18 0.87
N ARG A 180 24.56 7.38 0.56
CA ARG A 180 23.37 7.53 -0.28
C ARG A 180 23.74 7.34 -1.75
N PHE A 181 22.95 6.53 -2.43
CA PHE A 181 23.11 6.29 -3.87
C PHE A 181 21.79 6.44 -4.65
N TYR A 182 20.67 6.73 -3.98
CA TYR A 182 19.42 7.09 -4.64
C TYR A 182 18.81 8.33 -3.97
N PRO A 183 18.19 9.26 -4.72
CA PRO A 183 18.17 9.33 -6.18
C PRO A 183 19.54 9.71 -6.79
N ARG A 184 19.79 9.30 -8.04
CA ARG A 184 21.05 9.60 -8.77
C ARG A 184 20.93 10.71 -9.80
N VAL A 185 19.80 10.72 -10.50
CA VAL A 185 19.59 11.55 -11.68
C VAL A 185 18.36 12.44 -11.51
N GLN A 186 18.40 13.58 -12.19
CA GLN A 186 17.27 14.49 -12.30
C GLN A 186 16.08 13.76 -12.95
N LEU A 187 14.96 13.68 -12.24
CA LEU A 187 13.72 13.14 -12.75
C LEU A 187 12.98 14.25 -13.51
N GLU A 188 12.69 13.99 -14.77
CA GLU A 188 11.91 14.88 -15.63
C GLU A 188 10.43 14.51 -15.59
N THR A 189 9.57 15.53 -15.75
CA THR A 189 8.14 15.28 -15.93
C THR A 189 7.87 14.79 -17.34
N LYS A 190 7.18 13.65 -17.48
CA LYS A 190 6.84 13.03 -18.77
C LYS A 190 5.33 12.86 -18.92
N SER A 191 4.85 12.77 -20.15
CA SER A 191 3.46 12.41 -20.40
C SER A 191 3.20 10.93 -20.05
N VAL A 192 1.94 10.59 -19.77
CA VAL A 192 1.53 9.20 -19.47
C VAL A 192 1.88 8.26 -20.61
N GLU A 193 1.79 8.72 -21.85
CA GLU A 193 2.06 7.96 -23.07
C GLU A 193 3.55 7.66 -23.22
N GLU A 194 4.43 8.66 -23.03
CA GLU A 194 5.88 8.46 -23.04
C GLU A 194 6.32 7.48 -21.96
N VAL A 195 5.81 7.66 -20.75
CA VAL A 195 6.10 6.75 -19.63
C VAL A 195 5.61 5.34 -19.92
N PHE A 196 4.42 5.20 -20.51
CA PHE A 196 3.90 3.89 -20.87
C PHE A 196 4.78 3.19 -21.92
N VAL A 197 5.27 3.93 -22.93
CA VAL A 197 6.20 3.38 -23.93
C VAL A 197 7.51 2.91 -23.28
N GLU A 198 8.05 3.68 -22.34
CA GLU A 198 9.30 3.32 -21.64
C GLU A 198 9.14 2.17 -20.65
N ILE A 199 8.04 2.12 -19.90
CA ILE A 199 7.84 1.09 -18.87
C ILE A 199 7.39 -0.24 -19.46
N LYS A 200 6.70 -0.25 -20.61
CA LYS A 200 6.07 -1.45 -21.17
C LYS A 200 7.07 -2.60 -21.38
N PRO A 201 8.26 -2.42 -21.99
CA PRO A 201 9.23 -3.51 -22.13
C PRO A 201 9.61 -4.14 -20.80
N PHE A 202 9.79 -3.34 -19.75
CA PHE A 202 10.07 -3.85 -18.41
C PHE A 202 8.89 -4.64 -17.83
N LEU A 203 7.65 -4.19 -18.07
CA LEU A 203 6.46 -4.94 -17.68
C LEU A 203 6.36 -6.28 -18.40
N ASP A 204 6.67 -6.32 -19.70
CA ASP A 204 6.67 -7.56 -20.49
C ASP A 204 7.72 -8.56 -19.97
N GLU A 205 8.92 -8.11 -19.60
CA GLU A 205 9.95 -8.97 -19.01
C GLU A 205 9.60 -9.42 -17.59
N ASN A 206 8.92 -8.57 -16.79
CA ASN A 206 8.35 -8.99 -15.50
C ASN A 206 7.31 -10.12 -15.67
N ILE A 207 6.43 -10.01 -16.68
CA ILE A 207 5.45 -11.05 -17.03
C ILE A 207 6.17 -12.35 -17.37
N LYS A 208 7.19 -12.27 -18.23
CA LYS A 208 8.00 -13.40 -18.65
C LYS A 208 8.70 -14.08 -17.47
N TYR A 209 9.27 -13.31 -16.54
CA TYR A 209 9.83 -13.84 -15.29
C TYR A 209 8.79 -14.61 -14.48
N LEU A 210 7.62 -14.01 -14.23
CA LEU A 210 6.55 -14.63 -13.44
C LEU A 210 6.01 -15.92 -14.09
N GLU A 211 5.84 -15.94 -15.40
CA GLU A 211 5.31 -17.10 -16.12
C GLU A 211 6.30 -18.29 -16.09
N ASN A 212 7.60 -18.02 -16.11
CA ASN A 212 8.66 -19.04 -16.11
C ASN A 212 9.17 -19.38 -14.72
N HIS A 213 8.59 -18.78 -13.68
CA HIS A 213 8.98 -19.03 -12.30
C HIS A 213 8.58 -20.44 -11.85
N LYS A 214 9.46 -21.11 -11.12
CA LYS A 214 9.25 -22.51 -10.68
C LYS A 214 8.42 -22.63 -9.40
N ARG A 215 8.27 -21.53 -8.64
CA ARG A 215 7.53 -21.54 -7.37
C ARG A 215 6.05 -21.31 -7.64
N GLU A 216 5.21 -21.74 -6.71
CA GLU A 216 3.79 -21.39 -6.73
C GLU A 216 3.63 -19.87 -6.71
N VAL A 217 2.80 -19.33 -7.60
CA VAL A 217 2.54 -17.88 -7.72
C VAL A 217 1.08 -17.62 -7.41
N TYR A 218 0.81 -16.60 -6.60
CA TYR A 218 -0.54 -16.12 -6.36
C TYR A 218 -0.58 -14.61 -6.23
N VAL A 219 -1.73 -14.02 -6.57
CA VAL A 219 -1.96 -12.56 -6.54
C VAL A 219 -3.01 -12.25 -5.50
N THR A 220 -2.74 -11.28 -4.62
CA THR A 220 -3.82 -10.75 -3.76
C THR A 220 -4.61 -9.66 -4.47
N VAL A 221 -5.92 -9.86 -4.60
CA VAL A 221 -6.83 -8.97 -5.33
C VAL A 221 -7.71 -8.19 -4.36
N THR A 222 -7.85 -6.90 -4.65
CA THR A 222 -8.76 -5.97 -3.95
C THR A 222 -9.59 -5.21 -4.99
N GLY A 223 -10.58 -4.46 -4.55
CA GLY A 223 -11.33 -3.52 -5.38
C GLY A 223 -10.53 -2.29 -5.82
N GLY A 224 -9.31 -2.12 -5.31
CA GLY A 224 -8.42 -0.99 -5.61
C GLY A 224 -7.81 -1.02 -7.02
N ILE A 225 -7.23 0.11 -7.43
CA ILE A 225 -6.53 0.22 -8.72
C ILE A 225 -5.20 -0.54 -8.72
N ASP A 226 -4.49 -0.59 -7.58
CA ASP A 226 -3.14 -1.16 -7.48
C ASP A 226 -3.14 -2.66 -7.74
N SER A 227 -4.02 -3.39 -7.03
CA SER A 227 -4.19 -4.83 -7.20
C SER A 227 -4.62 -5.17 -8.61
N ARG A 228 -5.41 -4.31 -9.27
CA ARG A 228 -5.76 -4.49 -10.69
C ARG A 228 -4.59 -4.28 -11.63
N VAL A 229 -3.65 -3.38 -11.33
CA VAL A 229 -2.41 -3.28 -12.14
C VAL A 229 -1.66 -4.60 -12.06
N SER A 230 -1.34 -5.08 -10.85
CA SER A 230 -0.63 -6.35 -10.69
C SER A 230 -1.38 -7.51 -11.33
N THR A 231 -2.69 -7.59 -11.11
CA THR A 231 -3.57 -8.62 -11.70
C THR A 231 -3.63 -8.53 -13.22
N SER A 232 -3.62 -7.33 -13.81
CA SER A 232 -3.70 -7.18 -15.27
C SER A 232 -2.54 -7.84 -16.00
N LEU A 233 -1.35 -7.84 -15.37
CA LEU A 233 -0.15 -8.44 -15.92
C LEU A 233 -0.17 -9.97 -15.89
N THR A 234 -1.09 -10.58 -15.14
CA THR A 234 -1.17 -12.05 -15.04
C THR A 234 -2.19 -12.68 -15.98
N ARG A 235 -2.83 -11.89 -16.87
CA ARG A 235 -3.91 -12.36 -17.75
C ARG A 235 -3.54 -13.64 -18.50
N ASP A 236 -2.39 -13.65 -19.17
CA ASP A 236 -2.03 -14.70 -20.14
C ASP A 236 -1.66 -16.02 -19.46
N PHE A 237 -1.36 -16.00 -18.15
CA PHE A 237 -1.09 -17.18 -17.32
C PHE A 237 -2.03 -17.28 -16.11
N SER A 238 -3.20 -16.62 -16.18
CA SER A 238 -4.19 -16.55 -15.10
C SER A 238 -4.76 -17.90 -14.67
N ASN A 239 -4.68 -18.90 -15.55
CA ASN A 239 -5.04 -20.29 -15.28
C ASN A 239 -4.00 -21.06 -14.45
N LYS A 240 -2.76 -20.55 -14.35
CA LYS A 240 -1.66 -21.18 -13.60
C LYS A 240 -1.52 -20.63 -12.17
N ILE A 241 -2.26 -19.58 -11.81
CA ILE A 241 -2.11 -18.89 -10.53
C ILE A 241 -3.41 -18.81 -9.75
N GLU A 242 -3.30 -18.61 -8.44
CA GLU A 242 -4.43 -18.27 -7.59
C GLU A 242 -4.58 -16.75 -7.45
N TYR A 243 -5.83 -16.30 -7.42
CA TYR A 243 -6.23 -14.98 -6.95
C TYR A 243 -6.81 -15.11 -5.55
N LEU A 244 -6.28 -14.34 -4.59
CA LEU A 244 -6.69 -14.41 -3.19
C LEU A 244 -7.24 -13.06 -2.73
N THR A 245 -8.42 -13.06 -2.13
CA THR A 245 -8.93 -11.92 -1.34
C THR A 245 -9.17 -12.39 0.08
N TYR A 246 -8.77 -11.61 1.06
CA TYR A 246 -9.04 -11.90 2.46
C TYR A 246 -9.82 -10.76 3.11
N THR A 247 -10.84 -11.12 3.88
CA THR A 247 -11.67 -10.17 4.62
C THR A 247 -11.39 -10.25 6.11
N ARG A 248 -11.63 -9.14 6.82
CA ARG A 248 -11.67 -9.10 8.29
C ARG A 248 -13.09 -8.85 8.74
N PRO A 249 -13.51 -9.37 9.90
CA PRO A 249 -14.86 -9.16 10.42
C PRO A 249 -15.05 -7.69 10.79
N ARG A 250 -16.26 -7.22 10.58
CA ARG A 250 -16.63 -5.80 10.71
C ARG A 250 -16.46 -5.26 12.12
N ASP A 251 -16.47 -6.12 13.14
CA ASP A 251 -16.35 -5.73 14.54
C ASP A 251 -14.92 -5.34 14.93
N THR A 252 -13.93 -5.72 14.12
CA THR A 252 -12.52 -5.34 14.31
C THR A 252 -12.16 -4.01 13.62
N LEU A 253 -13.06 -3.47 12.79
CA LEU A 253 -12.83 -2.23 12.04
C LEU A 253 -13.25 -1.02 12.86
N LYS A 254 -12.28 -0.15 13.18
CA LYS A 254 -12.45 0.93 14.16
C LYS A 254 -13.25 2.13 13.63
N THR A 255 -13.21 2.39 12.32
CA THR A 255 -13.85 3.58 11.74
C THR A 255 -14.93 3.26 10.70
N PRO A 256 -15.97 4.10 10.57
CA PRO A 256 -17.00 3.95 9.54
C PRO A 256 -16.43 3.89 8.11
N LEU A 257 -15.37 4.68 7.85
CA LEU A 257 -14.67 4.68 6.56
C LEU A 257 -13.98 3.34 6.29
N GLN A 258 -13.32 2.74 7.29
CA GLN A 258 -12.72 1.40 7.16
C GLN A 258 -13.80 0.35 6.86
N LYS A 259 -14.93 0.38 7.58
CA LYS A 259 -16.06 -0.53 7.33
C LYS A 259 -16.60 -0.40 5.91
N LEU A 260 -16.72 0.82 5.39
CA LEU A 260 -17.18 1.10 4.03
C LEU A 260 -16.20 0.59 2.96
N ILE A 261 -14.90 0.88 3.12
CA ILE A 261 -13.86 0.43 2.19
C ILE A 261 -13.86 -1.10 2.11
N TYR A 262 -13.83 -1.80 3.25
CA TYR A 262 -13.84 -3.26 3.29
C TYR A 262 -15.12 -3.86 2.68
N LYS A 263 -16.30 -3.23 2.88
CA LYS A 263 -17.55 -3.67 2.25
C LYS A 263 -17.48 -3.56 0.72
N ASN A 264 -16.99 -2.43 0.21
CA ASN A 264 -16.87 -2.21 -1.23
C ASN A 264 -15.86 -3.18 -1.84
N ASP A 265 -14.73 -3.38 -1.17
CA ASP A 265 -13.67 -4.29 -1.60
C ASP A 265 -14.19 -5.73 -1.74
N ALA A 266 -14.91 -6.22 -0.73
CA ALA A 266 -15.51 -7.55 -0.73
C ALA A 266 -16.55 -7.71 -1.86
N ALA A 267 -17.39 -6.70 -2.09
CA ALA A 267 -18.41 -6.76 -3.13
C ALA A 267 -17.80 -6.75 -4.55
N ILE A 268 -16.80 -5.90 -4.78
CA ILE A 268 -16.09 -5.83 -6.06
C ILE A 268 -15.34 -7.13 -6.34
N THR A 269 -14.61 -7.65 -5.36
CA THR A 269 -13.85 -8.90 -5.51
C THR A 269 -14.77 -10.11 -5.70
N LEU A 270 -15.95 -10.12 -5.07
CA LEU A 270 -16.98 -11.13 -5.34
C LEU A 270 -17.52 -11.04 -6.77
N GLN A 271 -17.73 -9.84 -7.30
CA GLN A 271 -18.08 -9.66 -8.72
C GLN A 271 -16.95 -10.14 -9.62
N MET A 272 -15.70 -9.80 -9.33
CA MET A 272 -14.56 -10.29 -10.10
C MET A 272 -14.51 -11.81 -10.10
N LYS A 273 -14.62 -12.45 -8.92
CA LYS A 273 -14.72 -13.92 -8.81
C LYS A 273 -15.81 -14.50 -9.71
N LYS A 274 -17.01 -13.89 -9.69
CA LYS A 274 -18.16 -14.35 -10.47
C LYS A 274 -17.96 -14.21 -11.98
N TYR A 275 -17.41 -13.09 -12.44
CA TYR A 275 -17.42 -12.74 -13.87
C TYR A 275 -16.10 -13.01 -14.60
N MET A 276 -14.98 -13.15 -13.88
CA MET A 276 -13.66 -13.35 -14.50
C MET A 276 -13.36 -14.82 -14.82
N GLY A 277 -14.08 -15.76 -14.21
CA GLY A 277 -13.86 -17.21 -14.45
C GLY A 277 -12.49 -17.73 -13.99
N TRP A 278 -11.75 -16.94 -13.22
CA TRP A 278 -10.43 -17.28 -12.72
C TRP A 278 -10.46 -18.04 -11.39
N ASN A 279 -9.32 -18.64 -11.00
CA ASN A 279 -9.17 -19.33 -9.73
C ASN A 279 -9.09 -18.32 -8.57
N HIS A 280 -10.25 -17.86 -8.07
CA HIS A 280 -10.33 -16.80 -7.05
C HIS A 280 -10.91 -17.29 -5.73
N THR A 281 -10.06 -17.33 -4.72
CA THR A 281 -10.40 -17.68 -3.35
C THR A 281 -10.67 -16.42 -2.54
N ILE A 282 -11.76 -16.43 -1.77
CA ILE A 282 -12.09 -15.38 -0.80
C ILE A 282 -12.16 -16.05 0.57
N ILE A 283 -11.38 -15.56 1.54
CA ILE A 283 -11.30 -16.12 2.90
C ILE A 283 -11.67 -15.10 3.98
N ASP A 284 -12.19 -15.58 5.11
CA ASP A 284 -12.34 -14.79 6.33
C ASP A 284 -11.17 -15.08 7.28
N LEU A 285 -10.42 -14.04 7.66
CA LEU A 285 -9.26 -14.17 8.55
C LEU A 285 -9.62 -14.53 9.99
N GLU A 286 -10.89 -14.49 10.37
CA GLU A 286 -11.35 -14.98 11.68
C GLU A 286 -11.20 -16.48 11.83
N GLU A 287 -11.40 -17.22 10.75
CA GLU A 287 -11.28 -18.69 10.73
C GLU A 287 -9.84 -19.16 11.00
N TYR A 288 -8.87 -18.26 10.81
CA TYR A 288 -7.44 -18.56 10.88
C TYR A 288 -6.74 -17.79 12.00
N LYS A 289 -7.44 -17.45 13.08
CA LYS A 289 -6.79 -16.81 14.23
C LYS A 289 -5.72 -17.72 14.86
N PRO A 290 -4.54 -17.17 15.20
CA PRO A 290 -3.56 -17.90 16.00
C PRO A 290 -4.15 -18.20 17.38
N ASN A 291 -3.75 -19.34 17.96
CA ASN A 291 -4.06 -19.64 19.35
C ASN A 291 -3.24 -18.71 20.29
N LYS A 292 -3.55 -18.75 21.60
CA LYS A 292 -2.91 -17.85 22.58
C LYS A 292 -1.38 -17.98 22.60
N SER A 293 -0.85 -19.20 22.57
CA SER A 293 0.60 -19.43 22.62
C SER A 293 1.29 -18.96 21.34
N GLU A 294 0.70 -19.24 20.17
CA GLU A 294 1.21 -18.74 18.88
C GLU A 294 1.23 -17.21 18.86
N TYR A 295 0.14 -16.59 19.30
CA TYR A 295 0.02 -15.14 19.35
C TYR A 295 1.08 -14.51 20.26
N GLU A 296 1.31 -15.09 21.44
CA GLU A 296 2.36 -14.63 22.37
C GLU A 296 3.76 -14.79 21.78
N THR A 297 4.03 -15.87 21.04
CA THR A 297 5.31 -16.07 20.33
C THR A 297 5.49 -15.02 19.23
N PHE A 298 4.47 -14.80 18.39
CA PHE A 298 4.54 -13.79 17.34
C PHE A 298 4.75 -12.39 17.90
N LEU A 299 4.10 -12.04 19.02
CA LEU A 299 4.31 -10.77 19.71
C LEU A 299 5.76 -10.55 20.19
N LYS A 300 6.48 -11.62 20.52
CA LYS A 300 7.88 -11.53 20.94
C LYS A 300 8.84 -11.43 19.76
N MET A 301 8.47 -11.97 18.60
CA MET A 301 9.33 -12.03 17.42
C MET A 301 9.14 -10.82 16.50
N PHE A 302 7.89 -10.40 16.29
CA PHE A 302 7.54 -9.43 15.25
C PHE A 302 7.12 -8.09 15.84
N ASN A 303 7.52 -7.03 15.15
CA ASN A 303 7.18 -5.66 15.51
C ASN A 303 5.77 -5.25 14.98
N SER A 304 5.28 -5.95 13.96
CA SER A 304 3.97 -5.76 13.36
C SER A 304 2.99 -6.88 13.77
N ARG A 305 1.69 -6.64 13.53
CA ARG A 305 0.59 -7.56 13.88
C ARG A 305 -0.41 -7.68 12.72
N HIS A 306 0.08 -7.64 11.49
CA HIS A 306 -0.75 -7.45 10.31
C HIS A 306 -1.21 -8.76 9.68
N SER A 307 -0.39 -9.79 9.73
CA SER A 307 -0.49 -11.00 8.94
C SER A 307 -0.67 -12.25 9.79
N TYR A 308 -0.79 -12.18 11.12
CA TYR A 308 -0.85 -13.37 11.98
C TYR A 308 -1.87 -14.43 11.54
N SER A 309 -3.08 -14.02 11.18
CA SER A 309 -4.08 -14.96 10.65
C SER A 309 -3.74 -15.46 9.24
N LEU A 310 -3.10 -14.62 8.42
CA LEU A 310 -2.66 -15.01 7.07
C LEU A 310 -1.56 -16.09 7.13
N ILE A 311 -0.61 -15.97 8.06
CA ILE A 311 0.44 -16.98 8.24
C ILE A 311 -0.18 -18.35 8.50
N LYS A 312 -1.16 -18.41 9.41
CA LYS A 312 -1.84 -19.66 9.73
C LYS A 312 -2.55 -20.24 8.51
N TYR A 313 -3.25 -19.42 7.74
CA TYR A 313 -3.85 -19.84 6.48
C TYR A 313 -2.80 -20.37 5.48
N TYR A 314 -1.71 -19.64 5.27
CA TYR A 314 -0.64 -20.04 4.35
C TYR A 314 0.01 -21.36 4.78
N ARG A 315 0.30 -21.51 6.07
CA ARG A 315 1.00 -22.69 6.61
C ARG A 315 0.10 -23.93 6.68
N GLU A 316 -1.10 -23.81 7.23
CA GLU A 316 -1.94 -24.97 7.55
C GLU A 316 -2.88 -25.33 6.41
N LYS A 317 -3.48 -24.34 5.74
CA LYS A 317 -4.49 -24.57 4.70
C LYS A 317 -3.86 -24.69 3.33
N LYS A 318 -3.00 -23.74 2.96
CA LYS A 318 -2.34 -23.71 1.66
C LYS A 318 -1.06 -24.53 1.60
N LYS A 319 -0.39 -24.68 2.75
CA LYS A 319 0.93 -25.33 2.86
C LYS A 319 1.96 -24.69 1.93
N TYR A 320 1.90 -23.37 1.81
CA TYR A 320 2.89 -22.63 1.04
C TYR A 320 4.28 -22.80 1.64
N TYR A 321 5.25 -22.92 0.76
CA TYR A 321 6.66 -22.86 1.09
C TYR A 321 7.35 -22.03 0.02
N LYS A 322 7.83 -20.85 0.40
CA LYS A 322 8.42 -19.85 -0.51
C LYS A 322 7.55 -19.53 -1.72
N ALA A 323 6.22 -19.58 -1.58
CA ALA A 323 5.31 -19.18 -2.65
C ALA A 323 5.53 -17.71 -2.99
N LEU A 324 5.54 -17.37 -4.28
CA LEU A 324 5.74 -16.00 -4.74
C LEU A 324 4.40 -15.25 -4.67
N HIS A 325 4.27 -14.38 -3.67
CA HIS A 325 3.11 -13.53 -3.47
C HIS A 325 3.25 -12.26 -4.30
N PHE A 326 2.56 -12.21 -5.44
CA PHE A 326 2.47 -10.98 -6.22
C PHE A 326 1.53 -9.98 -5.51
N LYS A 327 2.15 -8.95 -4.93
CA LYS A 327 1.51 -7.93 -4.11
C LYS A 327 1.64 -6.55 -4.74
N SER A 328 0.68 -5.70 -4.42
CA SER A 328 0.61 -4.32 -4.94
C SER A 328 0.90 -3.27 -3.87
N ALA A 329 1.57 -3.67 -2.80
CA ALA A 329 2.13 -2.72 -1.87
C ALA A 329 3.16 -1.83 -2.61
N ALA A 330 3.34 -0.59 -2.17
CA ALA A 330 4.19 0.44 -2.79
C ALA A 330 3.63 1.19 -4.02
N PHE A 331 2.55 0.75 -4.67
CA PHE A 331 1.92 1.53 -5.78
C PHE A 331 1.39 2.91 -5.35
N GLY A 332 1.39 3.24 -4.06
CA GLY A 332 1.20 4.62 -3.57
C GLY A 332 2.20 5.61 -4.18
N LEU A 333 3.43 5.18 -4.46
CA LEU A 333 4.51 5.98 -5.04
C LEU A 333 4.12 6.65 -6.37
N GLY A 334 3.24 6.05 -7.16
CA GLY A 334 2.78 6.61 -8.45
C GLY A 334 1.50 7.45 -8.39
N LYS A 335 0.99 7.82 -7.21
CA LYS A 335 -0.37 8.41 -7.07
C LYS A 335 -0.43 9.88 -6.66
N ALA A 336 0.63 10.45 -6.09
CA ALA A 336 0.60 11.79 -5.50
C ALA A 336 -0.62 12.00 -4.58
N ASP A 337 -0.86 11.04 -3.68
CA ASP A 337 -2.03 10.98 -2.78
C ASP A 337 -1.92 11.91 -1.55
N PHE A 338 -0.91 12.77 -1.54
CA PHE A 338 -0.73 13.84 -0.58
C PHE A 338 -1.63 15.05 -0.85
N SER A 339 -1.82 15.88 0.19
CA SER A 339 -2.62 17.11 0.15
C SER A 339 -2.16 18.06 -0.95
N ARG A 340 -3.11 18.68 -1.67
CA ARG A 340 -2.81 19.73 -2.67
C ARG A 340 -2.05 20.93 -2.09
N LYS A 341 -2.09 21.13 -0.76
CA LYS A 341 -1.28 22.17 -0.08
C LYS A 341 0.23 21.93 -0.23
N LEU A 342 0.64 20.69 -0.51
CA LEU A 342 2.03 20.32 -0.76
C LEU A 342 2.38 20.35 -2.26
N ASP A 343 1.49 20.81 -3.15
CA ASP A 343 1.78 20.79 -4.60
C ASP A 343 2.96 21.70 -4.98
N ASN A 344 3.16 22.79 -4.26
CA ASN A 344 4.31 23.65 -4.45
C ASN A 344 5.52 23.03 -3.75
N GLN A 345 6.29 22.26 -4.52
CA GLN A 345 7.48 21.58 -4.02
C GLN A 345 8.64 22.57 -3.89
N GLU A 346 9.39 22.43 -2.80
CA GLU A 346 10.63 23.12 -2.55
C GLU A 346 11.66 22.10 -2.08
N ASP A 347 12.93 22.35 -2.39
CA ASP A 347 14.02 21.48 -2.00
C ASP A 347 14.71 22.02 -0.74
N SER A 348 13.93 22.08 0.35
CA SER A 348 14.33 22.66 1.65
C SER A 348 13.96 21.76 2.82
N TYR A 349 14.71 21.85 3.93
CA TYR A 349 14.39 21.07 5.13
C TYR A 349 13.00 21.36 5.69
N GLU A 350 12.55 22.61 5.64
CA GLU A 350 11.22 23.01 6.11
C GLU A 350 10.11 22.33 5.29
N PHE A 351 10.26 22.28 3.96
CA PHE A 351 9.32 21.60 3.09
C PHE A 351 9.33 20.08 3.30
N TYR A 352 10.53 19.51 3.48
CA TYR A 352 10.71 18.10 3.75
C TYR A 352 9.96 17.65 5.00
N GLU A 353 10.08 18.42 6.08
CA GLU A 353 9.37 18.13 7.32
C GLU A 353 7.84 18.14 7.13
N LYS A 354 7.30 19.09 6.36
CA LYS A 354 5.86 19.16 6.04
C LYS A 354 5.36 17.92 5.27
N CYS A 355 6.23 17.25 4.53
CA CYS A 355 5.92 16.05 3.77
C CYS A 355 5.94 14.76 4.63
N MET A 356 6.52 14.81 5.83
CA MET A 356 6.64 13.65 6.70
C MET A 356 5.27 13.23 7.26
N HIS A 357 4.94 11.93 7.16
CA HIS A 357 3.61 11.42 7.50
C HIS A 357 3.67 9.99 8.02
N GLY A 358 2.54 9.45 8.50
CA GLY A 358 2.50 8.07 9.04
C GLY A 358 3.06 7.91 10.46
N MET A 359 3.42 9.01 11.12
CA MET A 359 3.79 9.05 12.54
C MET A 359 2.54 9.23 13.42
N SER A 360 2.57 8.65 14.63
CA SER A 360 1.47 8.80 15.59
C SER A 360 1.40 10.23 16.14
N SER A 361 0.21 10.64 16.62
CA SER A 361 0.05 11.96 17.24
C SER A 361 0.92 12.10 18.49
N GLU A 362 1.01 11.03 19.28
CA GLU A 362 1.82 10.98 20.50
C GLU A 362 3.32 11.17 20.20
N PHE A 363 3.80 10.68 19.04
CA PHE A 363 5.18 10.92 18.63
C PHE A 363 5.43 12.39 18.27
N LYS A 364 4.47 13.04 17.60
CA LYS A 364 4.56 14.44 17.18
C LYS A 364 4.50 15.43 18.34
N GLU A 365 3.84 15.05 19.44
CA GLU A 365 3.68 15.89 20.63
C GLU A 365 4.89 15.83 21.58
N ARG A 366 5.93 15.05 21.26
CA ARG A 366 7.12 14.93 22.12
C ARG A 366 7.96 16.20 22.09
N ALA A 367 8.53 16.55 23.24
CA ALA A 367 9.46 17.68 23.38
C ALA A 367 10.71 17.56 22.50
N ASP A 368 11.18 16.33 22.22
CA ASP A 368 12.35 16.05 21.39
C ASP A 368 12.01 15.84 19.90
N TYR A 369 10.75 16.03 19.47
CA TYR A 369 10.32 15.74 18.10
C TYR A 369 11.22 16.39 17.04
N GLN A 370 11.48 17.70 17.17
CA GLN A 370 12.32 18.46 16.24
C GLN A 370 13.77 17.96 16.19
N GLN A 371 14.31 17.52 17.33
CA GLN A 371 15.63 16.90 17.37
C GLN A 371 15.61 15.55 16.65
N GLN A 372 14.59 14.72 16.87
CA GLN A 372 14.45 13.42 16.22
C GLN A 372 14.33 13.54 14.69
N ILE A 373 13.69 14.59 14.17
CA ILE A 373 13.65 14.89 12.73
C ILE A 373 15.07 15.18 12.19
N ARG A 374 15.83 16.06 12.85
CA ARG A 374 17.20 16.38 12.43
C ARG A 374 18.11 15.15 12.45
N GLU A 375 18.05 14.38 13.51
CA GLU A 375 18.83 13.14 13.60
C GLU A 375 18.41 12.11 12.54
N TYR A 376 17.12 12.06 12.19
CA TYR A 376 16.65 11.25 11.07
C TYR A 376 17.26 11.71 9.74
N PHE A 377 17.29 13.02 9.46
CA PHE A 377 17.94 13.54 8.27
C PHE A 377 19.44 13.20 8.21
N ASP A 378 20.17 13.35 9.32
CA ASP A 378 21.60 13.04 9.39
C ASP A 378 21.91 11.56 9.17
N ARG A 379 21.13 10.67 9.80
CA ARG A 379 21.27 9.21 9.62
C ARG A 379 20.98 8.79 8.19
N ASN A 380 19.96 9.40 7.57
CA ASN A 380 19.48 9.05 6.24
C ASN A 380 20.12 9.88 5.12
N LYS A 381 21.13 10.71 5.45
CA LYS A 381 21.86 11.56 4.49
C LYS A 381 20.91 12.41 3.65
N ILE A 382 19.94 13.04 4.32
CA ILE A 382 18.98 13.93 3.69
C ILE A 382 19.56 15.34 3.74
N THR A 383 19.70 15.97 2.58
CA THR A 383 20.20 17.34 2.42
C THR A 383 19.29 18.12 1.48
N GLU A 384 19.36 19.45 1.53
CA GLU A 384 18.74 20.28 0.49
C GLU A 384 19.38 19.97 -0.88
N GLY A 385 18.58 20.00 -1.93
CA GLY A 385 18.93 19.54 -3.27
C GLY A 385 18.77 18.03 -3.49
N LEU A 386 18.39 17.24 -2.48
CA LEU A 386 18.32 15.78 -2.56
C LEU A 386 17.32 15.28 -3.59
N THR A 387 16.20 15.98 -3.79
CA THR A 387 15.05 15.38 -4.47
C THR A 387 15.32 15.03 -5.94
N LEU A 388 16.21 15.79 -6.59
CA LEU A 388 16.50 15.68 -8.03
C LEU A 388 15.21 15.56 -8.86
N GLY A 389 14.24 16.45 -8.62
CA GLY A 389 12.96 16.49 -9.35
C GLY A 389 11.84 15.60 -8.82
N ARG A 390 12.12 14.72 -7.85
CA ARG A 390 11.09 13.93 -7.17
C ARG A 390 10.38 14.79 -6.12
N HIS A 391 9.16 14.41 -5.73
CA HIS A 391 8.51 15.06 -4.59
C HIS A 391 8.99 14.42 -3.29
N PHE A 392 9.43 15.20 -2.30
CA PHE A 392 9.98 14.62 -1.06
C PHE A 392 8.97 13.74 -0.30
N TYR A 393 7.67 14.02 -0.39
CA TYR A 393 6.63 13.11 0.14
C TYR A 393 6.77 11.68 -0.39
N ASP A 394 7.08 11.53 -1.68
CA ASP A 394 7.21 10.23 -2.33
C ASP A 394 8.52 9.54 -1.89
N LEU A 395 9.62 10.29 -1.77
CA LEU A 395 10.88 9.78 -1.23
C LEU A 395 10.73 9.34 0.23
N PHE A 396 10.07 10.15 1.06
CA PHE A 396 9.79 9.79 2.44
C PHE A 396 8.85 8.57 2.52
N TYR A 397 7.86 8.47 1.64
CA TYR A 397 7.00 7.29 1.54
C TYR A 397 7.81 6.04 1.17
N LEU A 398 8.71 6.14 0.18
CA LEU A 398 9.62 5.05 -0.19
C LEU A 398 10.47 4.61 1.00
N GLU A 399 11.15 5.54 1.66
CA GLU A 399 12.18 5.24 2.66
C GLU A 399 11.59 4.88 4.02
N SER A 400 10.58 5.62 4.51
CA SER A 400 10.02 5.44 5.85
C SER A 400 8.70 4.67 5.89
N ARG A 401 7.93 4.60 4.79
CA ARG A 401 6.67 3.83 4.79
C ARG A 401 6.84 2.46 4.16
N ILE A 402 7.38 2.39 2.94
CA ILE A 402 7.60 1.11 2.28
C ILE A 402 8.84 0.43 2.85
N GLY A 403 9.98 1.12 2.87
CA GLY A 403 11.25 0.58 3.34
C GLY A 403 11.22 0.09 4.79
N ASN A 404 10.38 0.72 5.62
CA ASN A 404 10.39 0.48 7.07
C ASN A 404 9.10 -0.15 7.62
N TRP A 405 7.90 0.36 7.28
CA TRP A 405 6.66 -0.22 7.81
C TRP A 405 6.27 -1.49 7.05
N HIS A 406 6.35 -1.46 5.71
CA HIS A 406 5.94 -2.59 4.90
C HIS A 406 6.91 -3.78 5.03
N SER A 407 8.21 -3.52 5.08
CA SER A 407 9.25 -4.55 5.30
C SER A 407 9.00 -5.37 6.58
N ASN A 408 8.62 -4.75 7.68
CA ASN A 408 8.24 -5.48 8.90
C ASN A 408 7.08 -6.47 8.67
N LEU A 409 6.13 -6.16 7.78
CA LEU A 409 4.99 -7.03 7.51
C LEU A 409 5.40 -8.28 6.73
N THR A 410 6.49 -8.21 5.95
CA THR A 410 6.96 -9.31 5.13
C THR A 410 7.73 -10.35 5.95
N LEU A 411 8.25 -9.98 7.13
CA LEU A 411 8.83 -10.92 8.11
C LEU A 411 7.79 -11.91 8.64
N GLU A 412 6.55 -11.44 8.83
CA GLU A 412 5.50 -12.23 9.45
C GLU A 412 5.22 -13.50 8.63
N SER A 413 5.28 -13.43 7.31
CA SER A 413 4.96 -14.54 6.40
C SER A 413 6.17 -15.39 5.98
N ASP A 414 7.35 -15.16 6.56
CA ASP A 414 8.51 -16.02 6.31
C ASP A 414 8.38 -17.35 7.10
N PRO A 415 8.68 -18.51 6.49
CA PRO A 415 9.20 -18.73 5.13
C PRO A 415 8.09 -19.11 4.12
N GLU A 416 6.81 -19.03 4.49
CA GLU A 416 5.71 -19.49 3.65
C GLU A 416 5.66 -18.75 2.31
N THR A 417 5.93 -17.45 2.30
CA THR A 417 5.77 -16.62 1.09
C THR A 417 6.88 -15.60 0.92
N ASP A 418 7.34 -15.44 -0.31
CA ASP A 418 8.20 -14.35 -0.76
C ASP A 418 7.38 -13.30 -1.50
N GLU A 419 7.52 -12.04 -1.11
CA GLU A 419 6.78 -10.97 -1.79
C GLU A 419 7.44 -10.56 -3.10
N PHE A 420 6.64 -10.53 -4.16
CA PHE A 420 6.97 -9.94 -5.45
C PHE A 420 6.16 -8.65 -5.63
N ILE A 421 6.86 -7.52 -5.71
CA ILE A 421 6.25 -6.21 -5.99
C ILE A 421 6.80 -5.74 -7.33
N LEU A 422 5.91 -5.57 -8.31
CA LEU A 422 6.25 -5.20 -9.68
C LEU A 422 7.17 -3.99 -9.77
N ILE A 423 6.90 -2.99 -8.93
CA ILE A 423 7.62 -1.72 -8.98
C ILE A 423 8.91 -1.76 -8.15
N ASN A 424 9.36 -2.92 -7.64
CA ASN A 424 10.56 -3.03 -6.82
C ASN A 424 11.87 -2.97 -7.64
N ALA A 425 11.96 -2.03 -8.57
CA ALA A 425 13.16 -1.68 -9.31
C ALA A 425 13.19 -0.16 -9.43
N ARG A 426 14.32 0.50 -9.11
CA ARG A 426 14.40 1.96 -9.04
C ARG A 426 14.01 2.63 -10.36
N ARG A 427 14.36 2.01 -11.49
CA ARG A 427 13.96 2.48 -12.82
C ARG A 427 12.44 2.52 -12.99
N ILE A 428 11.71 1.50 -12.51
CA ILE A 428 10.25 1.48 -12.57
C ILE A 428 9.65 2.52 -11.60
N ILE A 429 10.23 2.67 -10.40
CA ILE A 429 9.80 3.68 -9.42
C ILE A 429 9.89 5.09 -10.03
N ASP A 430 11.00 5.42 -10.67
CA ASP A 430 11.19 6.71 -11.34
C ASP A 430 10.17 6.92 -12.46
N LEU A 431 9.95 5.91 -13.30
CA LEU A 431 8.98 5.98 -14.38
C LEU A 431 7.56 6.24 -13.85
N ILE A 432 7.11 5.55 -12.81
CA ILE A 432 5.75 5.79 -12.26
C ILE A 432 5.61 7.13 -11.52
N MET A 433 6.72 7.74 -11.09
CA MET A 433 6.74 9.06 -10.45
C MET A 433 6.83 10.22 -11.43
N SER A 434 7.31 9.97 -12.66
CA SER A 434 7.53 11.00 -13.69
C SER A 434 6.29 11.66 -14.30
N PRO A 435 5.07 11.06 -14.33
CA PRO A 435 3.90 11.79 -14.79
C PRO A 435 3.55 12.97 -13.89
N SER A 436 2.80 13.94 -14.44
CA SER A 436 2.33 15.08 -13.66
C SER A 436 1.54 14.65 -12.42
N LYS A 437 1.58 15.44 -11.35
CA LYS A 437 0.82 15.17 -10.10
C LYS A 437 -0.67 14.93 -10.37
N GLU A 438 -1.27 15.65 -11.32
CA GLU A 438 -2.68 15.49 -11.66
C GLU A 438 -2.94 14.15 -12.37
N ASP A 439 -2.07 13.75 -13.30
CA ASP A 439 -2.19 12.45 -13.98
C ASP A 439 -2.02 11.27 -13.01
N ARG A 440 -1.07 11.40 -12.07
CA ARG A 440 -0.83 10.46 -10.97
C ARG A 440 -2.07 10.32 -10.08
N ARG A 441 -2.67 11.44 -9.64
CA ARG A 441 -3.92 11.44 -8.84
C ARG A 441 -5.11 10.85 -9.56
N GLN A 442 -5.17 11.00 -10.88
CA GLN A 442 -6.22 10.41 -11.72
C GLN A 442 -5.93 8.96 -12.12
N TYR A 443 -4.79 8.40 -11.68
CA TYR A 443 -4.32 7.05 -11.98
C TYR A 443 -4.22 6.77 -13.48
N LYS A 444 -3.88 7.79 -14.30
CA LYS A 444 -3.90 7.66 -15.76
C LYS A 444 -2.95 6.58 -16.26
N LEU A 445 -1.71 6.55 -15.76
CA LEU A 445 -0.74 5.51 -16.11
C LEU A 445 -1.23 4.12 -15.69
N TYR A 446 -1.77 3.97 -14.48
CA TYR A 446 -2.28 2.68 -14.01
C TYR A 446 -3.47 2.19 -14.83
N LYS A 447 -4.40 3.09 -15.18
CA LYS A 447 -5.51 2.77 -16.09
C LYS A 447 -4.99 2.42 -17.49
N LYS A 448 -3.95 3.09 -17.99
CA LYS A 448 -3.31 2.76 -19.28
C LYS A 448 -2.73 1.36 -19.27
N ILE A 449 -1.97 0.99 -18.23
CA ILE A 449 -1.42 -0.36 -18.05
C ILE A 449 -2.55 -1.39 -18.02
N ILE A 450 -3.55 -1.21 -17.16
CA ILE A 450 -4.67 -2.17 -17.07
C ILE A 450 -5.42 -2.27 -18.39
N ASN A 451 -5.67 -1.16 -19.08
CA ASN A 451 -6.37 -1.16 -20.36
C ASN A 451 -5.60 -1.92 -21.45
N ASN A 452 -4.26 -1.88 -21.40
CA ASN A 452 -3.41 -2.63 -22.31
C ASN A 452 -3.41 -4.14 -22.00
N TYR A 453 -3.21 -4.52 -20.73
CA TYR A 453 -3.00 -5.92 -20.38
C TYR A 453 -4.28 -6.66 -20.04
N TRP A 454 -5.25 -6.05 -19.34
CA TRP A 454 -6.52 -6.72 -19.03
C TRP A 454 -7.68 -5.73 -18.86
N PRO A 455 -8.21 -5.17 -19.96
CA PRO A 455 -9.14 -4.03 -19.91
C PRO A 455 -10.45 -4.31 -19.17
N VAL A 456 -10.88 -5.58 -19.10
CA VAL A 456 -12.09 -5.97 -18.35
C VAL A 456 -11.98 -5.60 -16.87
N LEU A 457 -10.77 -5.53 -16.31
CA LEU A 457 -10.57 -5.11 -14.92
C LEU A 457 -10.99 -3.65 -14.69
N LEU A 458 -11.06 -2.79 -15.71
CA LEU A 458 -11.61 -1.43 -15.59
C LEU A 458 -13.15 -1.41 -15.69
N LYS A 459 -13.79 -2.55 -15.98
CA LYS A 459 -15.24 -2.68 -15.99
C LYS A 459 -15.81 -2.83 -14.58
N PHE A 460 -15.08 -3.34 -13.60
CA PHE A 460 -15.53 -3.26 -12.21
C PHE A 460 -15.32 -1.85 -11.65
N ASP A 461 -16.21 -1.38 -10.79
CA ASP A 461 -16.06 -0.05 -10.18
C ASP A 461 -14.78 0.01 -9.33
N VAL A 462 -13.94 1.04 -9.54
CA VAL A 462 -12.68 1.21 -8.81
C VAL A 462 -12.94 2.09 -7.59
N ASN A 463 -12.88 1.50 -6.40
CA ASN A 463 -13.01 2.21 -5.11
C ASN A 463 -14.23 3.17 -5.01
N LYS A 464 -15.23 2.96 -5.85
CA LYS A 464 -16.57 3.53 -5.79
C LYS A 464 -17.53 2.36 -5.62
N PHE A 465 -18.68 2.61 -5.00
CA PHE A 465 -19.71 1.59 -4.74
C PHE A 465 -19.84 0.63 -5.92
N PRO A 466 -20.00 -0.68 -5.70
CA PRO A 466 -20.49 -1.57 -6.74
C PRO A 466 -21.86 -1.05 -7.16
N SER A 467 -21.91 -0.27 -8.23
CA SER A 467 -23.14 -0.09 -8.96
C SER A 467 -23.41 -1.45 -9.59
N ASN A 468 -24.44 -2.13 -9.14
CA ASN A 468 -25.06 -3.16 -9.97
C ASN A 468 -25.70 -2.45 -11.17
N SER A 469 -24.89 -1.89 -12.08
CA SER A 469 -25.29 -1.29 -13.35
C SER A 469 -24.06 -0.79 -14.13
N LYS A 470 -23.34 -1.70 -14.80
CA LYS A 470 -22.78 -1.41 -16.13
C LYS A 470 -23.65 -1.93 -17.27
N TYR A 471 -24.93 -2.12 -16.97
CA TYR A 471 -26.00 -1.92 -17.93
C TYR A 471 -26.60 -0.56 -17.59
N GLU A 472 -26.57 0.36 -18.55
CA GLU A 472 -27.03 1.75 -18.46
C GLU A 472 -26.15 2.73 -17.65
N LEU A 473 -24.96 3.04 -18.18
CA LEU A 473 -24.55 4.46 -18.20
C LEU A 473 -25.34 5.14 -19.31
N ASP A 474 -26.65 5.23 -19.09
CA ASP A 474 -27.52 6.04 -19.92
C ASP A 474 -27.22 7.49 -19.54
N TYR A 475 -26.90 8.30 -20.56
CA TYR A 475 -26.83 9.76 -20.47
C TYR A 475 -28.15 10.41 -20.01
N ASN A 476 -29.19 9.61 -19.70
CA ASN A 476 -30.53 9.99 -19.29
C ASN A 476 -30.71 10.26 -17.77
N ASN A 477 -29.67 10.11 -16.93
CA ASN A 477 -29.77 10.25 -15.46
C ASN A 477 -29.35 11.62 -14.90
N ARG A 478 -29.17 12.63 -15.77
CA ARG A 478 -28.89 14.02 -15.38
C ARG A 478 -30.12 14.88 -15.65
N HIS A 479 -30.69 15.45 -14.60
CA HIS A 479 -31.77 16.42 -14.72
C HIS A 479 -31.25 17.82 -14.39
N THR A 480 -31.48 18.80 -15.25
CA THR A 480 -31.00 20.17 -15.04
C THR A 480 -32.17 21.09 -14.70
N LEU A 481 -32.14 21.65 -13.49
CA LEU A 481 -33.07 22.65 -13.03
C LEU A 481 -32.32 24.00 -13.01
N LYS A 482 -32.66 24.92 -13.92
CA LYS A 482 -32.03 26.25 -14.01
C LYS A 482 -30.48 26.14 -14.03
N ASN A 483 -29.79 26.53 -12.95
CA ASN A 483 -28.33 26.53 -12.85
C ASN A 483 -27.78 25.33 -12.09
N ILE A 484 -28.62 24.42 -11.60
CA ILE A 484 -28.19 23.20 -10.92
C ILE A 484 -28.49 21.96 -11.76
N SER A 485 -27.64 20.95 -11.65
CA SER A 485 -27.90 19.62 -12.21
C SER A 485 -27.96 18.57 -11.11
N ILE A 486 -28.99 17.75 -11.12
CA ILE A 486 -29.15 16.61 -10.23
C ILE A 486 -28.77 15.35 -11.00
N ILE A 487 -27.83 14.59 -10.45
CA ILE A 487 -27.25 13.41 -11.07
C ILE A 487 -27.47 12.22 -10.14
N SER A 488 -28.20 11.22 -10.62
CA SER A 488 -28.36 9.95 -9.91
C SER A 488 -27.01 9.24 -9.82
N LEU A 489 -26.57 8.87 -8.61
CA LEU A 489 -25.30 8.17 -8.39
C LEU A 489 -25.51 6.67 -8.15
N ASN A 490 -26.67 6.27 -7.64
CA ASN A 490 -27.19 4.90 -7.65
C ASN A 490 -28.71 4.94 -7.46
N GLN A 491 -29.43 3.89 -7.89
CA GLN A 491 -30.82 3.56 -7.54
C GLN A 491 -31.73 4.73 -7.09
N ILE A 492 -31.69 5.85 -7.82
CA ILE A 492 -32.46 7.06 -7.55
C ILE A 492 -33.18 7.37 -8.84
N LEU A 493 -34.49 7.53 -8.72
CA LEU A 493 -35.37 8.02 -9.76
C LEU A 493 -35.56 9.53 -9.56
N ILE A 494 -35.44 10.29 -10.64
CA ILE A 494 -35.53 11.74 -10.67
C ILE A 494 -36.77 12.12 -11.49
N GLU A 495 -37.66 12.92 -10.94
CA GLU A 495 -38.93 13.34 -11.55
C GLU A 495 -39.11 14.85 -11.48
N ASP A 496 -39.61 15.43 -12.56
CA ASP A 496 -39.89 16.86 -12.65
C ASP A 496 -41.09 17.22 -11.77
N HIS A 497 -40.99 18.36 -11.10
CA HIS A 497 -42.08 18.92 -10.33
C HIS A 497 -42.19 20.42 -10.64
N SER A 498 -43.39 20.99 -10.55
CA SER A 498 -43.68 22.37 -10.99
C SER A 498 -42.74 23.45 -10.45
N ASN A 499 -42.16 23.23 -9.25
CA ASN A 499 -41.26 24.17 -8.57
C ASN A 499 -39.89 23.56 -8.19
N GLY A 500 -39.52 22.41 -8.75
CA GLY A 500 -38.26 21.76 -8.41
C GLY A 500 -38.16 20.33 -8.93
N VAL A 501 -37.35 19.52 -8.27
CA VAL A 501 -37.11 18.13 -8.68
C VAL A 501 -37.37 17.20 -7.52
N ILE A 502 -38.10 16.12 -7.79
CA ILE A 502 -38.35 15.05 -6.84
C ILE A 502 -37.33 13.94 -7.07
N VAL A 503 -36.72 13.47 -5.98
CA VAL A 503 -35.83 12.31 -5.98
C VAL A 503 -36.36 11.25 -5.03
N LYS A 504 -36.34 9.98 -5.44
CA LYS A 504 -36.75 8.84 -4.61
C LYS A 504 -35.98 7.57 -4.96
N PRO A 505 -35.86 6.60 -4.06
CA PRO A 505 -35.25 5.31 -4.37
C PRO A 505 -35.91 4.61 -5.57
N ARG A 506 -35.10 4.10 -6.52
CA ARG A 506 -35.49 3.26 -7.66
C ARG A 506 -35.29 1.79 -7.29
N THR A 507 -36.17 1.28 -6.44
CA THR A 507 -36.21 -0.11 -5.98
C THR A 507 -37.64 -0.51 -5.66
N ASP A 508 -37.93 -1.82 -5.67
CA ASP A 508 -39.22 -2.37 -5.25
C ASP A 508 -39.27 -2.67 -3.74
N GLN A 509 -38.11 -2.80 -3.09
CA GLN A 509 -37.98 -3.02 -1.66
C GLN A 509 -36.76 -2.28 -1.10
N ILE A 510 -36.89 -1.76 0.12
CA ILE A 510 -35.78 -1.13 0.83
C ILE A 510 -34.99 -2.20 1.58
N GLN A 511 -33.69 -2.31 1.31
CA GLN A 511 -32.79 -3.14 2.10
C GLN A 511 -32.13 -2.33 3.21
N ASP A 512 -31.84 -2.98 4.33
CA ASP A 512 -31.15 -2.36 5.45
C ASP A 512 -29.75 -1.91 5.03
N PHE A 513 -29.36 -0.72 5.51
CA PHE A 513 -28.03 -0.16 5.29
C PHE A 513 -27.67 0.09 3.82
N GLU A 514 -28.68 0.23 2.97
CA GLU A 514 -28.58 0.73 1.61
C GLU A 514 -28.64 2.27 1.61
N PHE A 515 -27.88 2.89 0.70
CA PHE A 515 -27.89 4.33 0.48
C PHE A 515 -28.42 4.60 -0.91
N TYR A 516 -29.40 5.49 -1.02
CA TYR A 516 -29.89 5.99 -2.30
C TYR A 516 -29.34 7.40 -2.48
N THR A 517 -28.43 7.56 -3.43
CA THR A 517 -27.48 8.66 -3.49
C THR A 517 -27.56 9.37 -4.82
N PHE A 518 -27.52 10.70 -4.75
CA PHE A 518 -27.46 11.58 -5.90
C PHE A 518 -26.59 12.80 -5.57
N SER A 519 -26.14 13.49 -6.62
CA SER A 519 -25.36 14.72 -6.48
C SER A 519 -26.14 15.91 -7.02
N VAL A 520 -25.99 17.07 -6.36
CA VAL A 520 -26.47 18.36 -6.87
C VAL A 520 -25.25 19.19 -7.24
N LEU A 521 -25.10 19.46 -8.52
CA LEU A 521 -24.01 20.22 -9.11
C LEU A 521 -24.47 21.65 -9.36
N ASN A 522 -23.67 22.63 -8.92
CA ASN A 522 -23.84 24.02 -9.34
C ASN A 522 -23.11 24.25 -10.67
N ASN A 523 -23.86 24.49 -11.74
CA ASN A 523 -23.30 24.73 -13.07
C ASN A 523 -22.76 26.16 -13.24
N SER A 524 -23.08 27.08 -12.33
CA SER A 524 -22.67 28.49 -12.39
C SER A 524 -21.34 28.76 -11.67
N ASN A 525 -20.73 29.92 -11.93
CA ASN A 525 -19.51 30.37 -11.27
C ASN A 525 -19.77 31.04 -9.91
N VAL A 526 -21.04 31.27 -9.55
CA VAL A 526 -21.44 31.94 -8.31
C VAL A 526 -22.09 30.93 -7.37
N ASN A 527 -22.10 31.20 -6.07
CA ASN A 527 -22.74 30.33 -5.10
C ASN A 527 -24.25 30.27 -5.34
N LYS A 528 -24.84 29.09 -5.10
CA LYS A 528 -26.27 28.85 -5.29
C LYS A 528 -26.89 28.26 -4.05
N LYS A 529 -28.05 28.81 -3.66
CA LYS A 529 -28.84 28.26 -2.56
C LYS A 529 -29.84 27.26 -3.12
N ILE A 530 -29.92 26.11 -2.47
CA ILE A 530 -30.96 25.12 -2.70
C ILE A 530 -31.72 24.87 -1.42
N LYS A 531 -32.96 24.43 -1.54
CA LYS A 531 -33.77 24.00 -0.41
C LYS A 531 -34.22 22.55 -0.59
N ILE A 532 -34.03 21.74 0.44
CA ILE A 532 -34.38 20.31 0.45
C ILE A 532 -35.56 20.08 1.39
N TYR A 533 -36.57 19.38 0.88
CA TYR A 533 -37.78 19.03 1.63
C TYR A 533 -38.02 17.53 1.68
N SER A 534 -38.57 17.07 2.80
CA SER A 534 -39.25 15.78 2.89
C SER A 534 -40.78 16.01 2.94
N TYR A 535 -41.53 15.13 2.27
CA TYR A 535 -43.00 15.10 2.37
C TYR A 535 -43.53 14.11 3.40
N TYR A 536 -42.65 13.34 4.04
CA TYR A 536 -43.07 12.30 4.96
C TYR A 536 -43.27 12.84 6.38
N ARG A 537 -44.50 12.77 6.88
CA ARG A 537 -44.87 13.36 8.19
C ARG A 537 -45.14 12.34 9.30
N LYS A 538 -45.13 11.04 9.01
CA LYS A 538 -45.43 10.02 10.03
C LYS A 538 -44.23 9.84 10.95
N THR A 539 -44.45 9.92 12.25
CA THR A 539 -43.41 9.74 13.30
C THR A 539 -42.67 8.41 13.21
N LYS A 540 -43.28 7.39 12.58
CA LYS A 540 -42.63 6.09 12.31
C LYS A 540 -41.32 6.19 11.51
N ALA A 541 -41.06 7.24 10.72
CA ALA A 541 -39.77 7.38 10.04
C ALA A 541 -38.64 7.93 10.92
N ARG A 542 -38.95 8.45 12.12
CA ARG A 542 -37.94 8.94 13.05
C ARG A 542 -36.93 7.83 13.34
N ASN A 543 -35.65 8.13 13.22
CA ASN A 543 -34.51 7.20 13.32
C ASN A 543 -34.50 6.04 12.32
N ASN A 544 -35.49 5.97 11.42
CA ASN A 544 -35.61 4.93 10.40
C ASN A 544 -35.14 5.39 9.02
N ILE A 545 -35.26 6.68 8.72
CA ILE A 545 -34.75 7.27 7.49
C ILE A 545 -33.91 8.50 7.87
N LYS A 546 -32.67 8.52 7.39
CA LYS A 546 -31.74 9.63 7.59
C LYS A 546 -31.28 10.16 6.24
N VAL A 547 -31.04 11.45 6.17
CA VAL A 547 -30.49 12.11 4.98
C VAL A 547 -29.11 12.64 5.34
N LEU A 548 -28.10 12.13 4.65
CA LEU A 548 -26.72 12.53 4.82
C LEU A 548 -26.38 13.50 3.70
N ILE A 549 -25.89 14.67 4.08
CA ILE A 549 -25.47 15.73 3.15
C ILE A 549 -23.97 15.89 3.32
N LYS A 550 -23.22 15.63 2.24
CA LYS A 550 -21.76 15.78 2.19
C LYS A 550 -21.38 16.97 1.33
N GLN A 551 -20.59 17.86 1.92
CA GLN A 551 -20.02 19.04 1.27
C GLN A 551 -18.65 19.36 1.89
N ASN A 552 -17.65 19.69 1.07
CA ASN A 552 -16.31 20.10 1.53
C ASN A 552 -15.68 19.16 2.59
N MET A 553 -15.84 17.84 2.42
CA MET A 553 -15.39 16.77 3.33
C MET A 553 -16.14 16.66 4.68
N GLU A 554 -17.05 17.58 4.99
CA GLU A 554 -17.97 17.45 6.12
C GLU A 554 -19.21 16.64 5.73
N VAL A 555 -19.74 15.87 6.69
CA VAL A 555 -21.00 15.12 6.52
C VAL A 555 -21.95 15.51 7.63
N LYS A 556 -23.07 16.13 7.27
CA LYS A 556 -24.17 16.44 8.18
C LYS A 556 -25.27 15.40 8.00
N THR A 557 -25.80 14.91 9.11
CA THR A 557 -26.86 13.89 9.11
C THR A 557 -28.14 14.47 9.69
N PHE A 558 -29.22 14.36 8.95
CA PHE A 558 -30.54 14.83 9.33
C PHE A 558 -31.51 13.66 9.43
N ASP A 559 -32.38 13.67 10.43
CA ASP A 559 -33.57 12.81 10.40
C ASP A 559 -34.49 13.29 9.27
N ILE A 560 -35.11 12.39 8.51
CA ILE A 560 -35.95 12.80 7.39
C ILE A 560 -37.09 13.73 7.80
N LEU A 561 -37.61 13.59 9.02
CA LEU A 561 -38.70 14.43 9.53
C LEU A 561 -38.24 15.88 9.78
N TYR A 562 -36.96 16.10 10.03
CA TYR A 562 -36.39 17.44 10.19
C TYR A 562 -36.46 18.24 8.88
N LEU A 563 -36.39 17.56 7.74
CA LEU A 563 -36.46 18.19 6.43
C LEU A 563 -37.87 18.63 6.01
N ASN A 564 -38.90 18.39 6.84
CA ASN A 564 -40.28 18.79 6.53
C ASN A 564 -40.48 20.31 6.53
N GLU A 565 -39.66 21.05 7.28
CA GLU A 565 -39.66 22.52 7.33
C GLU A 565 -38.85 23.14 6.16
N GLY A 566 -38.12 22.30 5.42
CA GLY A 566 -37.23 22.70 4.35
C GLY A 566 -35.87 23.17 4.89
N HIS A 567 -34.79 22.51 4.46
CA HIS A 567 -33.44 22.86 4.87
C HIS A 567 -32.69 23.56 3.73
N GLU A 568 -32.20 24.77 4.00
CA GLU A 568 -31.42 25.55 3.03
C GLU A 568 -29.94 25.14 3.06
N LEU A 569 -29.35 25.02 1.89
CA LEU A 569 -27.96 24.69 1.67
C LEU A 569 -27.39 25.61 0.60
N GLU A 570 -26.12 25.98 0.73
CA GLU A 570 -25.41 26.79 -0.26
C GLU A 570 -24.35 25.92 -0.94
N ILE A 571 -24.32 25.93 -2.27
CA ILE A 571 -23.35 25.20 -3.10
C ILE A 571 -22.42 26.21 -3.76
N GLU A 572 -21.13 26.10 -3.51
CA GLU A 572 -20.12 26.96 -4.14
C GLU A 572 -20.16 26.87 -5.67
N GLY A 573 -19.75 27.94 -6.35
CA GLY A 573 -19.63 27.97 -7.81
C GLY A 573 -18.79 26.81 -8.34
N LYS A 574 -19.27 26.15 -9.40
CA LYS A 574 -18.64 24.96 -10.02
C LYS A 574 -18.35 23.79 -9.06
N SER A 575 -19.00 23.77 -7.89
CA SER A 575 -18.90 22.69 -6.91
C SER A 575 -20.16 21.84 -6.87
N ASN A 576 -20.13 20.75 -6.10
CA ASN A 576 -21.28 19.90 -5.87
C ASN A 576 -21.43 19.57 -4.39
N LEU A 577 -22.64 19.12 -4.05
CA LEU A 577 -22.88 18.37 -2.82
C LEU A 577 -23.42 16.98 -3.16
N THR A 578 -23.18 16.04 -2.26
CA THR A 578 -23.68 14.67 -2.38
C THR A 578 -24.70 14.42 -1.29
N ILE A 579 -25.87 13.92 -1.67
CA ILE A 579 -26.98 13.64 -0.74
C ILE A 579 -27.28 12.16 -0.81
N SER A 580 -27.38 11.52 0.36
CA SER A 580 -27.71 10.10 0.48
C SER A 580 -28.88 9.89 1.42
N ILE A 581 -29.90 9.17 0.97
CA ILE A 581 -31.02 8.71 1.78
C ILE A 581 -30.64 7.34 2.33
N PHE A 582 -30.63 7.21 3.65
CA PHE A 582 -30.24 6.01 4.38
C PHE A 582 -31.42 5.45 5.17
N TYR A 583 -31.63 4.14 5.07
CA TYR A 583 -32.62 3.42 5.87
C TYR A 583 -31.93 2.53 6.91
N SER A 584 -32.34 2.64 8.18
CA SER A 584 -31.68 1.93 9.28
C SER A 584 -32.08 0.46 9.42
N ARG A 585 -33.04 -0.01 8.62
CA ARG A 585 -33.51 -1.40 8.55
C ARG A 585 -34.24 -1.65 7.21
N SER A 586 -34.48 -2.91 6.89
CA SER A 586 -35.16 -3.32 5.66
C SER A 586 -36.65 -3.06 5.76
N PHE A 587 -37.26 -2.66 4.65
CA PHE A 587 -38.70 -2.44 4.55
C PHE A 587 -39.25 -3.02 3.24
N SER A 588 -40.19 -3.94 3.35
CA SER A 588 -40.86 -4.59 2.21
C SER A 588 -42.09 -3.84 1.69
N LYS A 589 -42.62 -2.85 2.43
CA LYS A 589 -43.79 -2.07 2.00
C LYS A 589 -43.36 -0.88 1.15
N SER A 590 -43.95 -0.74 -0.04
CA SER A 590 -43.70 0.37 -0.99
C SER A 590 -43.88 1.77 -0.38
N SER A 591 -44.71 1.90 0.66
CA SER A 591 -44.85 3.15 1.41
C SER A 591 -43.54 3.69 1.98
N TRP A 592 -42.54 2.84 2.25
CA TRP A 592 -41.23 3.26 2.76
C TRP A 592 -40.31 3.82 1.67
N ILE A 593 -40.47 3.38 0.43
CA ILE A 593 -39.81 4.00 -0.73
C ILE A 593 -40.32 5.43 -0.90
N THR A 594 -41.65 5.60 -0.88
CA THR A 594 -42.30 6.92 -0.91
C THR A 594 -41.91 7.80 0.27
N ALA A 595 -41.58 7.20 1.42
CA ALA A 595 -41.17 7.91 2.63
C ALA A 595 -39.78 8.54 2.52
N GLY A 596 -38.86 7.98 1.71
CA GLY A 596 -37.52 8.53 1.49
C GLY A 596 -37.45 9.62 0.43
N ARG A 597 -38.60 9.99 -0.16
CA ARG A 597 -38.67 10.99 -1.22
C ARG A 597 -38.28 12.37 -0.73
N LEU A 598 -37.40 13.04 -1.48
CA LEU A 598 -37.01 14.42 -1.24
C LEU A 598 -37.41 15.32 -2.43
N ARG A 599 -37.75 16.58 -2.15
CA ARG A 599 -37.85 17.65 -3.16
C ARG A 599 -36.65 18.58 -3.03
N ILE A 600 -36.10 18.99 -4.17
CA ILE A 600 -35.00 19.94 -4.27
C ILE A 600 -35.45 21.12 -5.12
N GLU A 601 -35.27 22.32 -4.60
CA GLU A 601 -35.58 23.57 -5.28
C GLU A 601 -34.33 24.45 -5.32
N GLU A 602 -34.04 25.08 -6.45
CA GLU A 602 -33.10 26.21 -6.51
C GLU A 602 -33.84 27.46 -6.05
N SER A 603 -33.37 28.05 -4.95
CA SER A 603 -33.95 29.26 -4.32
C SER A 603 -33.82 30.50 -5.20
#